data_AF-E2AAF2-F1
#
_entry.id   AF-E2AAF2-F1
#
_cell.length_a   1.000
_cell.length_b   1.000
_cell.length_c   1.000
_cell.angle_alpha   90.00
_cell.angle_beta   90.00
_cell.angle_gamma   90.00
#
_symmetry.space_group_name_H-M   'P 1'
#
loop_
_entity.id
_entity.type
_entity.pdbx_description
1 polymer ?
#
loop_
_entity_poly.entity_id
_entity_poly.type
_entity_poly.pdbx_seq_one_letter_code
_entity_poly.pdbx_strand_id
1 'polypeptide(L)'
;MPRLPLHPSSGTSIITPFAKAIRFVRYGCTNRPFYHIIVIDVKKRHKKPPIEQVGTYDPIPNIYNEKLVSFNFERIQYWLTKGAQVSKPVADLLGLAGFLPVHPKTYMRAWRNRIIIKESAKENIFQEQAASKN
;
A
#
# COMPACT_ATOMS: atom_id res chain seq x y z
N MET A 1 -12.40 -22.85 -14.09
CA MET A 1 -13.59 -22.23 -14.72
C MET A 1 -13.77 -20.83 -14.13
N PRO A 2 -13.90 -19.76 -14.92
CA PRO A 2 -14.28 -18.46 -14.38
C PRO A 2 -15.74 -18.56 -13.90
N ARG A 3 -16.01 -18.21 -12.63
CA ARG A 3 -17.39 -18.14 -12.13
C ARG A 3 -18.11 -17.01 -12.85
N LEU A 4 -19.19 -17.31 -13.56
CA LEU A 4 -20.11 -16.29 -14.08
C LEU A 4 -20.66 -15.47 -12.90
N PRO A 5 -20.83 -14.14 -13.07
CA PRO A 5 -21.49 -13.35 -12.05
C PRO A 5 -22.93 -13.88 -11.86
N LEU A 6 -23.27 -14.26 -10.63
CA LEU A 6 -24.59 -14.76 -10.27
C LEU A 6 -25.65 -13.66 -10.41
N HIS A 7 -26.90 -14.07 -10.66
CA HIS A 7 -28.06 -13.20 -10.79
C HIS A 7 -28.23 -12.30 -9.54
N PRO A 8 -28.60 -11.00 -9.65
CA PRO A 8 -28.67 -10.08 -8.53
C PRO A 8 -29.54 -10.55 -7.35
N SER A 9 -30.57 -11.37 -7.61
CA SER A 9 -31.48 -11.94 -6.60
C SER A 9 -30.86 -13.05 -5.74
N SER A 10 -29.64 -13.51 -6.04
CA SER A 10 -28.93 -14.57 -5.29
C SER A 10 -28.31 -14.09 -3.97
N GLY A 11 -28.46 -12.80 -3.61
CA GLY A 11 -27.89 -12.21 -2.38
C GLY A 11 -26.36 -12.17 -2.34
N THR A 12 -25.69 -12.69 -3.38
CA THR A 12 -24.23 -12.76 -3.54
C THR A 12 -23.72 -11.79 -4.62
N SER A 13 -24.57 -10.87 -5.08
CA SER A 13 -24.16 -9.80 -5.97
C SER A 13 -23.14 -8.91 -5.25
N ILE A 14 -21.90 -8.89 -5.74
CA ILE A 14 -20.84 -8.03 -5.21
C ILE A 14 -21.16 -6.59 -5.64
N ILE A 15 -22.04 -5.94 -4.89
CA ILE A 15 -22.27 -4.50 -4.96
C ILE A 15 -21.07 -3.88 -4.23
N THR A 16 -20.13 -3.37 -5.01
CA THR A 16 -19.06 -2.53 -4.45
C THR A 16 -19.70 -1.15 -4.22
N PRO A 17 -19.89 -0.70 -2.96
CA PRO A 17 -20.52 0.60 -2.69
C PRO A 17 -19.65 1.76 -3.21
N PHE A 18 -18.38 1.50 -3.47
CA PHE A 18 -17.42 2.45 -3.97
C PHE A 18 -17.13 2.20 -5.44
N ALA A 19 -17.49 3.18 -6.28
CA ALA A 19 -17.28 3.09 -7.72
C ALA A 19 -15.80 3.28 -8.09
N LYS A 20 -15.08 4.15 -7.38
CA LYS A 20 -13.70 4.57 -7.69
C LYS A 20 -12.74 4.27 -6.56
N ALA A 21 -11.49 3.99 -6.91
CA ALA A 21 -10.41 3.80 -5.96
C ALA A 21 -9.14 4.54 -6.38
N ILE A 22 -8.44 5.06 -5.39
CA ILE A 22 -7.07 5.56 -5.46
C ILE A 22 -6.15 4.40 -5.08
N ARG A 23 -5.43 3.87 -6.07
CA ARG A 23 -4.60 2.67 -5.89
C ARG A 23 -3.30 2.75 -6.69
N PHE A 24 -2.35 1.91 -6.31
CA PHE A 24 -1.14 1.72 -7.10
C PHE A 24 -1.40 0.87 -8.34
N VAL A 25 -0.73 1.24 -9.42
CA VAL A 25 -0.46 0.35 -10.55
C VAL A 25 1.03 0.21 -10.71
N ARG A 26 1.49 -1.04 -10.85
CA ARG A 26 2.89 -1.36 -11.07
C ARG A 26 3.25 -1.09 -12.53
N TYR A 27 4.28 -0.28 -12.70
CA TYR A 27 5.03 -0.01 -13.92
C TYR A 27 6.51 -0.39 -13.70
N GLY A 28 7.32 -0.15 -14.73
CA GLY A 28 8.75 -0.47 -14.73
C GLY A 28 9.06 -1.88 -15.23
N CYS A 29 10.35 -2.22 -15.17
CA CYS A 29 10.88 -3.48 -15.67
C CYS A 29 10.97 -4.56 -14.57
N THR A 30 11.32 -5.78 -14.97
CA THR A 30 11.68 -6.84 -14.03
C THR A 30 12.78 -6.34 -13.09
N ASN A 31 12.65 -6.61 -11.79
CA ASN A 31 13.56 -6.14 -10.72
C ASN A 31 13.72 -4.62 -10.57
N ARG A 32 12.98 -3.81 -11.34
CA ARG A 32 12.91 -2.34 -11.21
C ARG A 32 11.44 -1.90 -11.11
N PRO A 33 10.77 -2.15 -9.97
CA PRO A 33 9.38 -1.71 -9.79
C PRO A 33 9.30 -0.18 -9.71
N PHE A 34 8.28 0.37 -10.33
CA PHE A 34 7.86 1.76 -10.21
C PHE A 34 6.35 1.81 -10.09
N TYR A 35 5.78 2.69 -9.28
CA TYR A 35 4.34 2.71 -9.06
C TYR A 35 3.75 4.06 -9.45
N HIS A 36 2.66 4.00 -10.23
CA HIS A 36 1.79 5.16 -10.42
C HIS A 36 0.64 5.10 -9.43
N ILE A 37 0.33 6.25 -8.84
CA ILE A 37 -0.82 6.44 -7.97
C ILE A 37 -1.94 6.96 -8.87
N ILE A 38 -2.95 6.13 -9.07
CA ILE A 38 -4.00 6.40 -10.05
C ILE A 38 -5.38 6.36 -9.42
N VAL A 39 -6.31 7.06 -10.06
CA VAL A 39 -7.74 6.97 -9.83
C VAL A 39 -8.34 6.11 -10.93
N ILE A 40 -9.07 5.06 -10.55
CA ILE A 40 -9.72 4.16 -11.50
C ILE A 40 -10.96 3.53 -10.90
N ASP A 41 -11.89 3.09 -11.74
CA ASP A 41 -13.05 2.34 -11.27
C ASP A 41 -12.61 0.99 -10.68
N VAL A 42 -13.22 0.59 -9.55
CA VAL A 42 -12.79 -0.57 -8.75
C VAL A 42 -12.79 -1.87 -9.57
N LYS A 43 -13.78 -2.03 -10.46
CA LYS A 43 -13.95 -3.22 -11.30
C LYS A 43 -12.94 -3.31 -12.45
N LYS A 44 -12.23 -2.22 -12.79
CA LYS A 44 -11.28 -2.23 -13.90
C LYS A 44 -9.99 -2.97 -13.53
N ARG A 45 -9.39 -3.65 -14.52
CA ARG A 45 -8.09 -4.33 -14.38
C ARG A 45 -6.93 -3.33 -14.30
N HIS A 46 -5.82 -3.73 -13.67
CA HIS A 46 -4.65 -2.87 -13.45
C HIS A 46 -3.97 -2.34 -14.72
N LYS A 47 -4.03 -3.06 -15.85
CA LYS A 47 -3.43 -2.62 -17.13
C LYS A 47 -4.34 -1.72 -17.98
N LYS A 48 -5.53 -1.37 -17.49
CA LYS A 48 -6.44 -0.47 -18.21
C LYS A 48 -6.04 0.99 -17.95
N PRO A 49 -6.30 1.89 -18.92
CA PRO A 49 -6.02 3.30 -18.72
C PRO A 49 -6.75 3.83 -17.48
N PRO A 50 -6.05 4.57 -16.60
CA PRO A 50 -6.66 5.21 -15.45
C PRO A 50 -7.58 6.36 -15.88
N ILE A 51 -8.43 6.82 -14.96
CA ILE A 51 -9.19 8.07 -15.14
C ILE A 51 -8.21 9.25 -15.03
N GLU A 52 -7.36 9.20 -14.01
CA GLU A 52 -6.37 10.24 -13.72
C GLU A 52 -5.18 9.63 -12.97
N GLN A 53 -3.99 10.14 -13.25
CA GLN A 53 -2.80 9.87 -12.45
C GLN A 53 -2.60 11.01 -11.46
N VAL A 54 -2.62 10.70 -10.17
CA VAL A 54 -2.55 11.67 -9.07
C VAL A 54 -1.20 11.67 -8.34
N GLY A 55 -0.27 10.81 -8.75
CA GLY A 55 1.05 10.73 -8.14
C GLY A 55 1.92 9.58 -8.64
N THR A 56 3.10 9.46 -8.05
CA THR A 56 4.08 8.39 -8.32
C THR A 56 4.79 7.96 -7.04
N TYR A 57 5.34 6.75 -7.05
CA TYR A 57 6.15 6.21 -5.96
C TYR A 57 7.28 5.35 -6.51
N ASP A 58 8.51 5.71 -6.13
CA ASP A 58 9.70 4.89 -6.36
C ASP A 58 10.10 4.16 -5.06
N PRO A 59 9.96 2.82 -5.00
CA PRO A 59 10.34 2.06 -3.82
C PRO A 59 11.85 1.88 -3.67
N ILE A 60 12.62 2.05 -4.76
CA ILE A 60 14.08 1.90 -4.74
C ILE A 60 14.68 3.24 -4.31
N PRO A 61 15.56 3.26 -3.29
CA PRO A 61 16.21 4.49 -2.88
C PRO A 61 17.10 5.06 -3.99
N ASN A 62 17.16 6.38 -4.08
CA ASN A 62 18.10 7.09 -4.95
C ASN A 62 19.54 7.07 -4.35
N ILE A 63 20.46 7.80 -4.99
CA ILE A 63 21.86 7.95 -4.54
C ILE A 63 21.94 8.55 -3.12
N TYR A 64 20.95 9.35 -2.72
CA TYR A 64 20.84 9.98 -1.41
C TYR A 64 20.10 9.11 -0.37
N ASN A 65 19.83 7.84 -0.68
CA ASN A 65 19.08 6.89 0.16
C ASN A 65 17.61 7.29 0.45
N GLU A 66 17.00 8.06 -0.45
CA GLU A 66 15.63 8.55 -0.32
C GLU A 66 14.68 7.79 -1.23
N LYS A 67 13.47 7.51 -0.73
CA LYS A 67 12.37 6.95 -1.54
C LYS A 67 11.43 8.05 -1.97
N LEU A 68 11.41 8.31 -3.28
CA LEU A 68 10.66 9.43 -3.83
C LEU A 68 9.17 9.10 -3.96
N VAL A 69 8.33 10.00 -3.45
CA VAL A 69 6.87 9.94 -3.59
C VAL A 69 6.40 11.30 -4.06
N SER A 70 5.57 11.33 -5.10
CA SER A 70 4.92 12.55 -5.58
C SER A 70 3.41 12.41 -5.43
N PHE A 71 2.77 13.46 -4.90
CA PHE A 71 1.33 13.54 -4.70
C PHE A 71 0.80 14.86 -5.24
N ASN A 72 -0.29 14.78 -6.00
CA ASN A 72 -1.15 15.93 -6.24
C ASN A 72 -2.26 15.94 -5.17
N PHE A 73 -2.01 16.65 -4.07
CA PHE A 73 -2.92 16.68 -2.92
C PHE A 73 -4.30 17.27 -3.25
N GLU A 74 -4.35 18.29 -4.10
CA GLU A 74 -5.61 18.92 -4.53
C GLU A 74 -6.52 17.89 -5.24
N ARG A 75 -5.95 17.14 -6.19
CA ARG A 75 -6.68 16.11 -6.93
C ARG A 75 -7.06 14.94 -6.06
N ILE A 76 -6.18 14.52 -5.14
CA ILE A 76 -6.49 13.47 -4.17
C ILE A 76 -7.67 13.90 -3.29
N GLN A 77 -7.65 15.11 -2.75
CA GLN A 77 -8.74 15.67 -1.95
C GLN A 77 -10.06 15.68 -2.74
N TYR A 78 -10.04 16.15 -3.99
CA TYR A 78 -11.21 16.13 -4.87
C TYR A 78 -11.79 14.72 -5.03
N TRP A 79 -10.96 13.70 -5.27
CA TRP A 79 -11.46 12.34 -5.44
C TRP A 79 -11.95 11.71 -4.13
N LEU A 80 -11.35 12.07 -3.00
CA LEU A 80 -11.83 11.66 -1.68
C LEU A 80 -13.23 12.23 -1.40
N THR A 81 -13.48 13.52 -1.70
CA THR A 81 -14.81 14.12 -1.51
C THR A 81 -15.86 13.52 -2.45
N LYS A 82 -15.45 13.06 -3.63
CA LYS A 82 -16.30 12.28 -4.55
C LYS A 82 -16.51 10.81 -4.13
N GLY A 83 -16.02 10.40 -2.96
CA GLY A 83 -16.23 9.06 -2.41
C GLY A 83 -15.27 7.99 -2.94
N ALA A 84 -14.11 8.36 -3.50
CA ALA A 84 -13.11 7.40 -3.92
C ALA A 84 -12.44 6.72 -2.70
N GLN A 85 -12.32 5.40 -2.76
CA GLN A 85 -11.64 4.63 -1.70
C GLN A 85 -10.13 4.61 -1.88
N VAL A 86 -9.39 4.78 -0.79
CA VAL A 86 -7.93 4.67 -0.82
C VAL A 86 -7.51 3.23 -0.51
N SER A 87 -6.64 2.65 -1.34
CA SER A 87 -6.06 1.33 -1.04
C SER A 87 -5.12 1.40 0.17
N LYS A 88 -5.06 0.34 0.99
CA LYS A 88 -4.23 0.26 2.19
C LYS A 88 -2.79 0.82 2.03
N PRO A 89 -2.00 0.44 1.01
CA PRO A 89 -0.63 0.93 0.91
C PRO A 89 -0.53 2.41 0.47
N VAL A 90 -1.53 2.93 -0.26
CA VAL A 90 -1.62 4.38 -0.55
C VAL A 90 -2.00 5.15 0.72
N ALA A 91 -2.90 4.60 1.55
CA ALA A 91 -3.26 5.18 2.83
C ALA A 91 -2.06 5.19 3.80
N ASP A 92 -1.25 4.13 3.80
CA ASP A 92 0.01 4.09 4.57
C ASP A 92 0.94 5.25 4.13
N LEU A 93 1.13 5.50 2.82
CA LEU A 93 1.97 6.62 2.34
C LEU A 93 1.36 8.00 2.64
N LEU A 94 0.05 8.19 2.45
CA LEU A 94 -0.62 9.46 2.77
C LEU A 94 -0.59 9.76 4.28
N GLY A 95 -0.58 8.71 5.10
CA GLY A 95 -0.37 8.80 6.55
C GLY A 95 1.04 9.27 6.91
N LEU A 96 2.06 8.75 6.22
CA LEU A 96 3.46 9.20 6.40
C LEU A 96 3.67 10.64 5.92
N ALA A 97 2.95 11.06 4.87
CA ALA A 97 2.99 12.43 4.37
C ALA A 97 2.27 13.46 5.27
N GLY A 98 1.55 13.00 6.32
CA GLY A 98 0.78 13.87 7.20
C GLY A 98 -0.55 14.36 6.62
N PHE A 99 -0.97 13.83 5.47
CA PHE A 99 -2.25 14.21 4.83
C PHE A 99 -3.45 13.45 5.42
N LEU A 100 -3.26 12.17 5.76
CA LEU A 100 -4.22 11.34 6.49
C LEU A 100 -3.66 10.94 7.85
N PRO A 101 -4.48 10.47 8.80
CA PRO A 101 -3.93 9.84 10.01
C PRO A 101 -3.12 8.59 9.66
N VAL A 102 -2.08 8.32 10.45
CA VAL A 102 -1.25 7.12 10.29
C VAL A 102 -2.13 5.87 10.38
N HIS A 103 -2.12 5.07 9.33
CA HIS A 103 -2.98 3.90 9.23
C HIS A 103 -2.64 2.86 10.33
N PRO A 104 -3.64 2.21 10.98
CA PRO A 104 -3.44 1.33 12.14
C PRO A 104 -2.48 0.17 11.87
N LYS A 105 -2.41 -0.31 10.62
CA LYS A 105 -1.46 -1.35 10.20
C LYS A 105 0.00 -0.95 10.44
N THR A 106 0.33 0.34 10.30
CA THR A 106 1.68 0.86 10.54
C THR A 106 2.08 0.68 12.00
N TYR A 107 1.19 1.01 12.94
CA TYR A 107 1.42 0.80 14.37
C TYR A 107 1.56 -0.68 14.72
N MET A 108 0.67 -1.53 14.19
CA MET A 108 0.74 -2.99 14.41
C MET A 108 2.04 -3.58 13.86
N ARG A 109 2.50 -3.12 12.69
CA ARG A 109 3.77 -3.57 12.11
C ARG A 109 4.96 -3.13 12.97
N ALA A 110 4.96 -1.88 13.43
CA ALA A 110 6.02 -1.39 14.31
C ALA A 110 6.08 -2.18 15.63
N TRP A 111 4.94 -2.48 16.25
CA TRP A 111 4.86 -3.29 17.46
C TRP A 111 5.42 -4.71 17.26
N ARG A 112 5.01 -5.40 16.19
CA ARG A 112 5.55 -6.73 15.86
C ARG A 112 7.05 -6.70 15.62
N ASN A 113 7.54 -5.74 14.85
CA ASN A 113 8.96 -5.60 14.56
C ASN A 113 9.79 -5.38 15.84
N ARG A 114 9.28 -4.58 16.79
CA ARG A 114 9.94 -4.36 18.09
C ARG A 114 10.04 -5.63 18.92
N ILE A 115 9.01 -6.49 18.90
CA ILE A 115 9.03 -7.78 19.60
C ILE A 115 10.09 -8.69 18.99
N ILE A 116 10.08 -8.83 17.65
CA ILE A 116 11.03 -9.66 16.92
C ILE A 116 12.46 -9.21 17.19
N ILE A 117 12.73 -7.89 17.14
CA ILE A 117 14.06 -7.33 17.45
C ILE A 117 14.50 -7.67 18.88
N LYS A 118 13.57 -7.59 19.84
CA LYS A 118 13.86 -7.92 21.25
C LYS A 118 14.15 -9.41 21.43
N GLU A 119 13.40 -10.27 20.75
CA GLU A 119 13.62 -11.73 20.76
C GLU A 119 14.97 -12.08 20.12
N SER A 120 15.26 -11.56 18.92
CA SER A 120 16.54 -11.79 18.25
C SER A 120 17.73 -11.27 19.06
N ALA A 121 17.58 -10.13 19.75
CA ALA A 121 18.63 -9.61 20.61
C ALA A 121 18.91 -10.54 21.82
N LYS A 122 17.86 -11.12 22.42
CA LYS A 122 18.02 -12.10 23.51
C LYS A 122 18.70 -13.37 23.03
N GLU A 123 18.33 -13.87 21.86
CA GLU A 123 18.94 -15.05 21.25
C GLU A 123 20.42 -14.82 20.98
N ASN A 124 20.79 -13.67 20.39
CA ASN A 124 22.19 -13.32 20.14
C ASN A 124 23.02 -13.27 21.44
N ILE A 125 22.49 -12.65 22.50
CA ILE A 125 23.16 -12.60 23.83
C ILE A 125 23.38 -14.02 24.38
N PHE A 126 22.38 -14.90 24.23
CA PHE A 126 22.50 -16.29 24.68
C PHE A 126 23.56 -17.06 23.90
N GLN A 127 23.64 -16.87 22.58
CA GLN A 127 24.66 -17.48 21.73
C GLN A 127 26.08 -16.99 22.07
N GLU A 128 26.26 -15.68 22.31
CA GLU A 128 27.54 -15.10 22.73
C GLU A 128 28.01 -15.66 24.08
N GLN A 129 27.09 -15.78 25.06
CA GLN A 129 27.40 -16.37 26.35
C GLN A 129 27.76 -17.86 26.24
N ALA A 130 27.08 -18.61 25.37
CA ALA A 130 27.41 -20.01 25.11
C ALA A 130 28.79 -20.15 24.44
N ALA A 131 29.13 -19.26 23.49
CA ALA A 131 30.42 -19.23 22.83
C ALA A 131 31.58 -18.88 23.78
N SER A 132 31.35 -18.01 24.77
CA SER A 132 32.37 -17.62 25.77
C SER A 132 32.69 -18.69 26.83
N LYS A 133 31.83 -19.72 26.96
CA LYS A 133 31.97 -20.79 27.97
C LYS A 133 32.69 -22.03 27.44
N ASN A 134 32.95 -22.09 26.13
CA ASN A 134 33.76 -23.11 25.47
C ASN A 134 35.17 -22.57 25.23
#